data_AF-A0A227JDH6-F1
#
_entry.id   AF-A0A227JDH6-F1
#
_cell.length_a   1.000
_cell.length_b   1.000
_cell.length_c   1.000
_cell.angle_alpha   90.00
_cell.angle_beta   90.00
_cell.angle_gamma   90.00
#
_symmetry.space_group_name_H-M   'P 1'
#
loop_
_entity.id
_entity.type
_entity.pdbx_description
1 polymer ?
#
loop_
_entity_poly.entity_id
_entity_poly.type
_entity_poly.pdbx_seq_one_letter_code
_entity_poly.pdbx_strand_id
1 'polypeptide(L)'
;VVSQSMQEDCYQVLSEHYRFSAITRFSRATNMGTLAMSCGGKFKMIRSLPPIEKYQHHHLDSVNWLTKRSVRAIRDYTESSVWVISPNKLALRKKSIIGDIKMMLSQWLRTTPTHEEKLDIRKLTERFNVDLAKTKFANRYAYDPLLTQLIYNCIGSIIHSPPQYAPKCEGNDDKYLLLPNLRISGASAMNTSVSIGIPSMMAFYGFVHAFQRNVQTANPNFKIESFAVCIHNIHVENRGLTREWVPNTKGQITAPATRDDWQCDVAVSLILRCSHYSQLIPRDFIRLLPGRIARGKVTVSISDIKHLGRCLSLADAIKAIPVETGRWLSLNNEVTLNSIQDVIDELKNNKLQTVNCIGYHRLETPCEKRGSLHGYKHAFVETILGIIKFLTISENTNPSQYFWQYHYSKQGPILLPRSVSDETS
;
A
#
# COMPACT_ATOMS: atom_id res chain seq x y z
N VAL A 1 -2.82 -23.60 13.35
CA VAL A 1 -2.18 -24.01 14.62
C VAL A 1 -0.99 -23.11 14.88
N VAL A 2 -0.51 -23.07 16.12
CA VAL A 2 0.63 -22.24 16.51
C VAL A 2 1.88 -23.11 16.53
N SER A 3 2.90 -22.70 15.78
CA SER A 3 4.22 -23.35 15.82
C SER A 3 4.96 -22.91 17.08
N GLN A 4 5.22 -23.86 17.98
CA GLN A 4 5.93 -23.58 19.24
C GLN A 4 7.41 -23.30 19.02
N SER A 5 8.04 -23.91 18.01
CA SER A 5 9.44 -23.62 17.64
C SER A 5 9.59 -22.17 17.21
N MET A 6 8.69 -21.66 16.35
CA MET A 6 8.72 -20.25 15.97
C MET A 6 8.50 -19.30 17.16
N GLN A 7 7.69 -19.69 18.15
CA GLN A 7 7.49 -18.88 19.35
C GLN A 7 8.73 -18.86 20.24
N GLU A 8 9.43 -19.98 20.37
CA GLU A 8 10.68 -20.08 21.11
C GLU A 8 11.77 -19.23 20.46
N ASP A 9 12.01 -19.40 19.16
CA ASP A 9 13.01 -18.64 18.40
C ASP A 9 12.73 -17.14 18.48
N CYS A 10 11.46 -16.75 18.31
CA CYS A 10 11.05 -15.35 18.42
C CYS A 10 11.27 -14.80 19.83
N TYR A 11 10.99 -15.58 20.87
CA TYR A 11 11.19 -15.16 22.26
C TYR A 11 12.67 -14.93 22.58
N GLN A 12 13.56 -15.82 22.12
CA GLN A 12 15.00 -15.72 22.31
C GLN A 12 15.57 -14.49 21.59
N VAL A 13 15.28 -14.32 20.30
CA VAL A 13 15.77 -13.18 19.49
C VAL A 13 15.27 -11.84 20.05
N LEU A 14 13.99 -11.74 20.43
CA LEU A 14 13.43 -10.50 20.97
C LEU A 14 13.91 -10.18 22.39
N SER A 15 14.62 -11.09 23.05
CA SER A 15 15.21 -10.80 24.36
C SER A 15 16.28 -9.72 24.30
N GLU A 16 17.00 -9.64 23.17
CA GLU A 16 18.05 -8.65 22.91
C GLU A 16 17.54 -7.37 22.23
N HIS A 17 16.31 -7.41 21.68
CA HIS A 17 15.77 -6.36 20.81
C HIS A 17 14.48 -5.73 21.34
N TYR A 18 14.59 -5.01 22.47
CA TYR A 18 13.44 -4.45 23.19
C TYR A 18 12.53 -3.54 22.34
N ARG A 19 13.11 -2.75 21.43
CA ARG A 19 12.38 -1.79 20.57
C ARG A 19 11.34 -2.46 19.68
N PHE A 20 11.62 -3.66 19.20
CA PHE A 20 10.73 -4.42 18.32
C PHE A 20 9.92 -5.46 19.08
N SER A 21 9.98 -5.46 20.42
CA SER A 21 9.29 -6.43 21.24
C SER A 21 8.00 -5.85 21.84
N ALA A 22 6.95 -6.66 21.87
CA ALA A 22 5.75 -6.42 22.65
C ALA A 22 5.39 -7.69 23.42
N ILE A 23 4.91 -7.51 24.65
CA ILE A 23 4.62 -8.63 25.56
C ILE A 23 3.12 -8.93 25.53
N THR A 24 2.78 -10.20 25.42
CA THR A 24 1.42 -10.74 25.61
C THR A 24 1.41 -11.72 26.76
N ARG A 25 0.46 -11.55 27.69
CA ARG A 25 0.31 -12.40 28.87
C ARG A 25 -0.87 -13.35 28.76
N PHE A 26 -0.65 -14.57 29.24
CA PHE A 26 -1.69 -15.58 29.43
C PHE A 26 -1.73 -16.00 30.91
N SER A 27 -2.91 -15.90 31.53
CA SER A 27 -3.05 -16.12 32.99
C SER A 27 -2.81 -17.56 33.43
N ARG A 28 -3.21 -18.56 32.63
CA ARG A 28 -3.11 -19.99 32.97
C ARG A 28 -1.99 -20.69 32.18
N ALA A 29 -0.76 -20.24 32.40
CA ALA A 29 0.42 -20.74 31.67
C ALA A 29 0.64 -22.26 31.82
N THR A 30 0.42 -22.81 33.02
CA THR A 30 0.58 -24.25 33.31
C THR A 30 -0.32 -25.13 32.45
N ASN A 31 -1.50 -24.64 32.07
CA ASN A 31 -2.46 -25.36 31.23
C ASN A 31 -2.12 -25.30 29.74
N MET A 32 -1.30 -24.34 29.32
CA MET A 32 -0.95 -24.14 27.90
C MET A 32 0.24 -25.00 27.45
N GLY A 33 1.01 -25.56 28.38
CA GLY A 33 2.17 -26.40 28.12
C GLY A 33 3.48 -25.85 28.68
N THR A 34 4.57 -26.57 28.44
CA THR A 34 5.90 -26.28 28.99
C THR A 34 6.47 -24.95 28.53
N LEU A 35 6.34 -24.60 27.24
CA LEU A 35 6.83 -23.32 26.69
C LEU A 35 6.16 -22.10 27.35
N ALA A 36 4.84 -22.17 27.55
CA ALA A 36 4.13 -21.10 28.25
C ALA A 36 4.55 -21.03 29.73
N MET A 37 4.76 -22.18 30.37
CA MET A 37 5.17 -22.26 31.76
C MET A 37 6.59 -21.69 31.98
N SER A 38 7.55 -21.98 31.10
CA SER A 38 8.93 -21.52 31.24
C SER A 38 9.06 -20.00 31.16
N CYS A 39 8.24 -19.34 30.34
CA CYS A 39 8.17 -17.87 30.26
C CYS A 39 7.16 -17.24 31.23
N GLY A 40 6.51 -18.03 32.11
CA GLY A 40 5.49 -17.55 33.04
C GLY A 40 4.27 -16.93 32.36
N GLY A 41 3.93 -17.42 31.17
CA GLY A 41 2.83 -16.94 30.33
C GLY A 41 3.12 -15.65 29.58
N LYS A 42 4.36 -15.13 29.63
CA LYS A 42 4.77 -13.89 28.95
C LYS A 42 5.42 -14.23 27.62
N PHE A 43 4.67 -14.10 26.53
CA PHE A 43 5.24 -14.23 25.19
C PHE A 43 5.72 -12.88 24.66
N LYS A 44 6.91 -12.86 24.06
CA LYS A 44 7.43 -11.72 23.32
C LYS A 44 7.07 -11.90 21.85
N MET A 45 6.50 -10.86 21.24
CA MET A 45 6.08 -10.84 19.85
C MET A 45 6.69 -9.63 19.15
N ILE A 46 6.92 -9.77 17.84
CA ILE A 46 7.47 -8.73 16.98
C ILE A 46 6.44 -7.62 16.82
N ARG A 47 6.80 -6.40 17.18
CA ARG A 47 6.03 -5.18 16.97
C ARG A 47 6.84 -4.20 16.15
N SER A 48 6.37 -3.93 14.93
CA SER A 48 6.90 -2.87 14.08
C SER A 48 5.75 -2.17 13.37
N LEU A 49 5.63 -0.86 13.58
CA LEU A 49 4.66 -0.02 12.88
C LEU A 49 5.34 1.27 12.42
N PRO A 50 5.34 1.56 11.12
CA PRO A 50 5.87 2.83 10.63
C PRO A 50 4.95 4.00 10.96
N PRO A 51 5.48 5.23 11.00
CA PRO A 51 4.66 6.43 11.11
C PRO A 51 3.98 6.72 9.76
N ILE A 52 2.73 6.27 9.60
CA ILE A 52 1.99 6.36 8.33
C ILE A 52 1.47 7.79 8.07
N GLU A 53 0.95 8.46 9.11
CA GLU A 53 0.24 9.74 9.03
C GLU A 53 1.07 10.89 8.44
N LYS A 54 2.40 10.77 8.44
CA LYS A 54 3.32 11.84 8.00
C LYS A 54 3.48 11.92 6.48
N TYR A 55 3.00 10.93 5.73
CA TYR A 55 3.34 10.77 4.33
C TYR A 55 2.11 10.83 3.44
N GLN A 56 2.26 11.49 2.29
CA GLN A 56 1.23 11.49 1.26
C GLN A 56 1.10 10.11 0.60
N HIS A 57 -0.13 9.72 0.29
CA HIS A 57 -0.41 8.42 -0.31
C HIS A 57 -0.10 8.34 -1.80
N HIS A 58 -0.07 9.49 -2.51
CA HIS A 58 0.33 9.56 -3.91
C HIS A 58 1.05 10.87 -4.25
N HIS A 59 1.78 10.85 -5.36
CA HIS A 59 2.50 11.97 -5.97
C HIS A 59 2.17 12.12 -7.47
N LEU A 60 0.94 11.73 -7.87
CA LEU A 60 0.46 11.75 -9.26
C LEU A 60 0.26 13.17 -9.81
N ASP A 61 -0.14 14.14 -8.98
CA ASP A 61 -0.31 15.53 -9.41
C ASP A 61 0.94 16.38 -9.22
N SER A 62 1.88 15.91 -8.39
CA SER A 62 3.21 16.52 -8.27
C SER A 62 4.07 16.10 -9.45
N VAL A 63 3.70 16.54 -10.64
CA VAL A 63 4.63 16.63 -11.76
C VAL A 63 5.67 17.68 -11.35
N ASN A 64 6.72 17.22 -10.66
CA ASN A 64 7.90 18.03 -10.45
C ASN A 64 8.53 18.24 -11.82
N TRP A 65 8.07 19.28 -12.52
CA TRP A 65 8.63 19.70 -13.80
C TRP A 65 10.16 19.82 -13.69
N LEU A 66 10.65 20.25 -12.53
CA LEU A 66 12.06 20.32 -12.18
C LEU A 66 12.63 18.98 -11.68
N THR A 67 12.85 18.02 -12.59
CA THR A 67 13.57 16.77 -12.30
C THR A 67 15.09 16.97 -12.19
N LYS A 68 15.82 16.07 -11.51
CA LYS A 68 17.31 16.08 -11.49
C LYS A 68 17.93 16.11 -12.88
N ARG A 69 17.28 15.46 -13.86
CA ARG A 69 17.69 15.46 -15.27
C ARG A 69 17.52 16.84 -15.89
N SER A 70 16.38 17.51 -15.67
CA SER A 70 16.13 18.87 -16.18
C SER A 70 17.09 19.91 -15.59
N VAL A 71 17.39 19.85 -14.29
CA VAL A 71 18.38 20.75 -13.64
C VAL A 71 19.77 20.55 -14.24
N ARG A 72 20.17 19.30 -14.49
CA ARG A 72 21.42 18.97 -15.18
C ARG A 72 21.42 19.55 -16.60
N ALA A 73 20.33 19.43 -17.34
CA ALA A 73 20.21 19.98 -18.68
C ALA A 73 20.33 21.52 -18.71
N ILE A 74 19.70 22.22 -17.76
CA ILE A 74 19.84 23.67 -17.60
C ILE A 74 21.30 24.05 -17.34
N ARG A 75 21.94 23.39 -16.36
CA ARG A 75 23.35 23.63 -16.04
C ARG A 75 24.26 23.39 -17.25
N ASP A 76 24.11 22.23 -17.90
CA ASP A 76 24.90 21.84 -19.06
C ASP A 76 24.70 22.81 -20.23
N TYR A 77 23.51 23.42 -20.38
CA TYR A 77 23.27 24.47 -21.37
C TYR A 77 24.01 25.77 -21.05
N THR A 78 23.97 26.23 -19.79
CA THR A 78 24.69 27.44 -19.35
C THR A 78 26.21 27.30 -19.44
N GLU A 79 26.73 26.11 -19.17
CA GLU A 79 28.16 25.79 -19.26
C GLU A 79 28.61 25.46 -20.69
N SER A 80 27.68 25.38 -21.65
CA SER A 80 27.98 24.93 -23.02
C SER A 80 28.91 25.86 -23.80
N SER A 81 29.10 27.10 -23.35
CA SER A 81 30.08 28.06 -23.89
C SER A 81 31.52 27.72 -23.51
N VAL A 82 31.72 26.95 -22.44
CA VAL A 82 33.04 26.63 -21.85
C VAL A 82 33.55 25.26 -22.32
N TRP A 83 32.76 24.51 -23.08
CA TRP A 83 33.12 23.15 -23.49
C TRP A 83 34.15 23.11 -24.63
N VAL A 84 35.24 22.39 -24.40
CA VAL A 84 36.26 22.11 -25.41
C VAL A 84 35.89 20.80 -26.14
N ILE A 85 34.96 20.89 -27.09
CA ILE A 85 34.45 19.75 -27.87
C ILE A 85 34.41 20.14 -29.35
N SER A 86 34.59 19.17 -30.26
CA SER A 86 34.46 19.42 -31.71
C SER A 86 33.05 19.93 -32.07
N PRO A 87 32.91 20.85 -33.05
CA PRO A 87 31.66 21.54 -33.34
C PRO A 87 30.49 20.59 -33.64
N ASN A 88 30.75 19.48 -34.34
CA ASN A 88 29.72 18.47 -34.66
C ASN A 88 29.20 17.74 -33.42
N LYS A 89 30.09 17.38 -32.49
CA LYS A 89 29.72 16.72 -31.23
C LYS A 89 29.00 17.69 -30.29
N LEU A 90 29.42 18.97 -30.28
CA LEU A 90 28.78 20.03 -29.51
C LEU A 90 27.35 20.30 -30.00
N ALA A 91 27.12 20.34 -31.31
CA ALA A 91 25.78 20.52 -31.90
C ALA A 91 24.82 19.37 -31.54
N LEU A 92 25.29 18.11 -31.64
CA LEU A 92 24.50 16.93 -31.25
C LEU A 92 24.13 16.95 -29.76
N ARG A 93 25.09 17.29 -28.88
CA ARG A 93 24.85 17.36 -27.44
C ARG A 93 23.90 18.49 -27.06
N LYS A 94 24.06 19.68 -27.67
CA LYS A 94 23.12 20.81 -27.50
C LYS A 94 21.70 20.42 -27.92
N LYS A 95 21.53 19.70 -29.04
CA LYS A 95 20.21 19.22 -29.49
C LYS A 95 19.54 18.30 -28.46
N SER A 96 20.30 17.38 -27.87
CA SER A 96 19.81 16.49 -26.80
C SER A 96 19.37 17.27 -25.56
N ILE A 97 20.19 18.22 -25.11
CA ILE A 97 19.90 19.09 -23.95
C ILE A 97 18.65 19.95 -24.19
N ILE A 98 18.53 20.55 -25.38
CA ILE A 98 17.33 21.30 -25.77
C ILE A 98 16.09 20.40 -25.77
N GLY A 99 16.22 19.12 -26.17
CA GLY A 99 15.16 18.12 -26.09
C GLY A 99 14.68 17.88 -24.65
N ASP A 100 15.63 17.72 -23.72
CA ASP A 100 15.34 17.55 -22.30
C ASP A 100 14.68 18.80 -21.68
N ILE A 101 15.14 20.00 -22.05
CA ILE A 101 14.53 21.28 -21.62
C ILE A 101 13.11 21.44 -22.19
N LYS A 102 12.87 21.07 -23.46
CA LYS A 102 11.52 21.07 -24.05
C LYS A 102 10.57 20.12 -23.32
N MET A 103 11.05 18.95 -22.90
CA MET A 103 10.26 17.99 -22.12
C MET A 103 9.90 18.54 -20.73
N MET A 104 10.84 19.23 -20.08
CA MET A 104 10.59 19.92 -18.81
C MET A 104 9.54 21.04 -18.97
N LEU A 105 9.66 21.87 -20.01
CA LEU A 105 8.73 22.97 -20.27
C LEU A 105 7.32 22.47 -20.61
N SER A 106 7.20 21.37 -21.36
CA SER A 106 5.88 20.79 -21.65
C SER A 106 5.21 20.21 -20.39
N GLN A 107 5.98 19.70 -19.44
CA GLN A 107 5.49 19.28 -18.13
C GLN A 107 5.06 20.47 -17.27
N TRP A 108 5.85 21.55 -17.22
CA TRP A 108 5.49 22.78 -16.50
C TRP A 108 4.22 23.45 -17.08
N LEU A 109 4.07 23.47 -18.41
CA LEU A 109 2.86 24.00 -19.04
C LEU A 109 1.60 23.19 -18.68
N ARG A 110 1.72 21.91 -18.32
CA ARG A 110 0.58 21.08 -17.86
C ARG A 110 0.18 21.34 -16.41
N THR A 111 1.11 21.78 -15.56
CA THR A 111 0.84 22.02 -14.13
C THR A 111 0.27 23.41 -13.85
N THR A 112 0.32 24.32 -14.83
CA THR A 112 -0.24 25.67 -14.67
C THR A 112 -1.77 25.64 -14.85
N PRO A 113 -2.56 26.01 -13.82
CA PRO A 113 -4.01 26.04 -13.92
C PRO A 113 -4.41 27.06 -14.98
N THR A 114 -5.15 26.57 -15.97
CA THR A 114 -5.63 27.40 -17.07
C THR A 114 -6.94 28.07 -16.69
N HIS A 115 -7.11 29.35 -16.98
CA HIS A 115 -8.35 29.76 -17.67
C HIS A 115 -8.21 30.96 -18.63
N GLU A 116 -7.21 31.87 -18.51
CA GLU A 116 -7.16 33.07 -19.39
C GLU A 116 -5.78 33.47 -19.95
N GLU A 117 -4.65 32.95 -19.45
CA GLU A 117 -3.29 33.42 -19.83
C GLU A 117 -2.63 32.64 -20.99
N LYS A 118 -3.35 31.72 -21.65
CA LYS A 118 -2.76 30.69 -22.52
C LYS A 118 -2.05 31.17 -23.80
N LEU A 119 -2.10 32.46 -24.15
CA LEU A 119 -1.58 32.93 -25.45
C LEU A 119 -0.35 33.85 -25.40
N ASP A 120 0.00 34.46 -24.27
CA ASP A 120 1.13 35.39 -24.24
C ASP A 120 2.44 34.68 -23.83
N ILE A 121 3.29 34.40 -24.84
CA ILE A 121 4.60 33.73 -24.69
C ILE A 121 5.50 34.50 -23.71
N ARG A 122 5.40 35.84 -23.67
CA ARG A 122 6.23 36.67 -22.80
C ARG A 122 5.87 36.47 -21.34
N LYS A 123 4.58 36.56 -21.00
CA LYS A 123 4.08 36.32 -19.64
C LYS A 123 4.37 34.90 -19.17
N LEU A 124 4.25 33.90 -20.04
CA LEU A 124 4.60 32.52 -19.70
C LEU A 124 6.10 32.36 -19.39
N THR A 125 6.96 33.03 -20.14
CA THR A 125 8.41 33.00 -19.92
C THR A 125 8.79 33.71 -18.61
N GLU A 126 8.18 34.85 -18.32
CA GLU A 126 8.35 35.58 -17.06
C GLU A 126 7.90 34.73 -15.86
N ARG A 127 6.72 34.13 -15.95
CA ARG A 127 6.17 33.25 -14.91
C ARG A 127 7.05 32.02 -14.68
N PHE A 128 7.57 31.42 -15.74
CA PHE A 128 8.53 30.31 -15.64
C PHE A 128 9.81 30.73 -14.91
N ASN A 129 10.35 31.91 -15.20
CA ASN A 129 11.51 32.45 -14.51
C ASN A 129 11.23 32.77 -13.03
N VAL A 130 10.04 33.28 -12.70
CA VAL A 130 9.59 33.47 -11.31
C VAL A 130 9.54 32.14 -10.56
N ASP A 131 9.01 31.10 -11.21
CA ASP A 131 8.94 29.76 -10.61
C ASP A 131 10.33 29.14 -10.44
N LEU A 132 11.25 29.33 -11.40
CA LEU A 132 12.67 28.97 -11.23
C LEU A 132 13.31 29.69 -10.04
N ALA A 133 13.09 31.00 -9.89
CA ALA A 133 13.64 31.81 -8.81
C ALA A 133 13.18 31.34 -7.42
N LYS A 134 11.93 30.89 -7.31
CA LYS A 134 11.37 30.34 -6.06
C LYS A 134 12.00 29.00 -5.67
N THR A 135 12.56 28.24 -6.61
CA THR A 135 13.17 26.94 -6.33
C THR A 135 14.59 27.08 -5.80
N LYS A 136 14.87 26.52 -4.61
CA LYS A 136 16.19 26.60 -3.95
C LYS A 136 17.37 26.12 -4.82
N PHE A 137 17.14 25.13 -5.69
CA PHE A 137 18.19 24.50 -6.49
C PHE A 137 18.41 25.15 -7.86
N ALA A 138 17.41 25.85 -8.43
CA ALA A 138 17.48 26.42 -9.77
C ALA A 138 17.37 27.95 -9.80
N ASN A 139 17.26 28.63 -8.65
CA ASN A 139 17.25 30.09 -8.55
C ASN A 139 18.44 30.76 -9.26
N ARG A 140 19.63 30.13 -9.23
CA ARG A 140 20.84 30.67 -9.90
C ARG A 140 20.69 30.80 -11.43
N TYR A 141 19.78 30.05 -12.02
CA TYR A 141 19.54 30.04 -13.47
C TYR A 141 18.34 30.92 -13.87
N ALA A 142 17.61 31.50 -12.90
CA ALA A 142 16.50 32.39 -13.19
C ALA A 142 17.01 33.66 -13.85
N TYR A 143 16.32 34.10 -14.92
CA TYR A 143 16.63 35.33 -15.66
C TYR A 143 18.01 35.37 -16.35
N ASP A 144 18.69 34.23 -16.55
CA ASP A 144 19.85 34.19 -17.45
C ASP A 144 19.41 34.55 -18.88
N PRO A 145 20.01 35.56 -19.54
CA PRO A 145 19.63 36.01 -20.87
C PRO A 145 19.62 34.89 -21.91
N LEU A 146 20.65 34.01 -21.91
CA LEU A 146 20.78 32.94 -22.91
C LEU A 146 19.71 31.87 -22.71
N LEU A 147 19.47 31.50 -21.46
CA LEU A 147 18.46 30.50 -21.11
C LEU A 147 17.04 31.03 -21.35
N THR A 148 16.79 32.30 -21.01
CA THR A 148 15.48 32.95 -21.17
C THR A 148 15.07 33.02 -22.65
N GLN A 149 16.03 33.33 -23.55
CA GLN A 149 15.78 33.29 -24.99
C GLN A 149 15.46 31.88 -25.49
N LEU A 150 16.17 30.86 -25.00
CA LEU A 150 15.88 29.47 -25.33
C LEU A 150 14.48 29.07 -24.85
N ILE A 151 14.12 29.42 -23.61
CA ILE A 151 12.80 29.09 -23.04
C ILE A 151 11.69 29.75 -23.86
N TYR A 152 11.84 31.03 -24.21
CA TYR A 152 10.90 31.75 -25.06
C TYR A 152 10.66 31.01 -26.39
N ASN A 153 11.74 30.61 -27.06
CA ASN A 153 11.69 29.86 -28.32
C ASN A 153 11.07 28.46 -28.15
N CYS A 154 11.37 27.78 -27.04
CA CYS A 154 10.83 26.46 -26.73
C CYS A 154 9.33 26.51 -26.42
N ILE A 155 8.86 27.50 -25.65
CA ILE A 155 7.44 27.71 -25.35
C ILE A 155 6.67 28.01 -26.64
N GLY A 156 7.18 28.91 -27.48
CA GLY A 156 6.59 29.17 -28.80
C GLY A 156 6.51 27.90 -29.65
N SER A 157 7.59 27.12 -29.70
CA SER A 157 7.62 25.82 -30.41
C SER A 157 6.59 24.82 -29.87
N ILE A 158 6.35 24.77 -28.56
CA ILE A 158 5.41 23.83 -27.93
C ILE A 158 3.96 24.25 -28.18
N ILE A 159 3.65 25.54 -28.10
CA ILE A 159 2.29 26.08 -28.33
C ILE A 159 1.88 25.90 -29.80
N HIS A 160 2.80 26.08 -30.74
CA HIS A 160 2.53 25.93 -32.18
C HIS A 160 2.61 24.47 -32.68
N SER A 161 3.06 23.52 -31.85
CA SER A 161 3.07 22.10 -32.22
C SER A 161 1.74 21.45 -31.83
N PRO A 162 1.08 20.68 -32.71
CA PRO A 162 -0.09 19.89 -32.32
C PRO A 162 0.31 18.90 -31.21
N PRO A 163 -0.60 18.56 -30.28
CA PRO A 163 -0.29 17.62 -29.21
C PRO A 163 0.09 16.27 -29.81
N GLN A 164 1.39 15.95 -29.79
CA GLN A 164 1.86 14.59 -30.01
C GLN A 164 1.31 13.76 -28.86
N TYR A 165 0.30 12.96 -29.16
CA TYR A 165 -0.18 11.92 -28.27
C TYR A 165 1.02 11.09 -27.81
N ALA A 166 1.31 11.14 -26.51
CA ALA A 166 2.12 10.11 -25.89
C ALA A 166 1.49 8.75 -26.25
N PRO A 167 2.29 7.68 -26.43
CA PRO A 167 1.72 6.35 -26.63
C PRO A 167 0.77 6.10 -25.47
N LYS A 168 -0.53 5.97 -25.79
CA LYS A 168 -1.52 5.46 -24.86
C LYS A 168 -0.96 4.12 -24.40
N CYS A 169 -0.61 3.99 -23.13
CA CYS A 169 -0.48 2.67 -22.53
C CYS A 169 -1.81 1.97 -22.81
N GLU A 170 -1.74 0.82 -23.47
CA GLU A 170 -2.88 -0.02 -23.80
C GLU A 170 -3.62 -0.36 -22.51
N GLY A 171 -4.60 0.48 -22.18
CA GLY A 171 -5.53 0.21 -21.10
C GLY A 171 -6.49 -0.83 -21.61
N ASN A 172 -6.21 -2.09 -21.31
CA ASN A 172 -7.28 -3.06 -21.11
C ASN A 172 -8.37 -2.38 -20.28
N ASP A 173 -9.65 -2.61 -20.60
CA ASP A 173 -10.85 -2.04 -19.94
C ASP A 173 -10.98 -2.52 -18.47
N ASP A 174 -9.93 -2.31 -17.68
CA ASP A 174 -9.82 -2.68 -16.29
C ASP A 174 -10.60 -1.65 -15.46
N LYS A 175 -11.70 -2.12 -14.90
CA LYS A 175 -12.60 -1.33 -14.06
C LYS A 175 -12.11 -1.37 -12.62
N TYR A 176 -11.79 -0.21 -12.04
CA TYR A 176 -11.38 -0.08 -10.65
C TYR A 176 -12.51 0.46 -9.78
N LEU A 177 -12.86 -0.29 -8.75
CA LEU A 177 -13.88 0.07 -7.75
C LEU A 177 -13.20 0.59 -6.48
N LEU A 178 -13.55 1.80 -6.07
CA LEU A 178 -13.01 2.44 -4.88
C LEU A 178 -13.91 2.21 -3.65
N LEU A 179 -13.29 1.80 -2.54
CA LEU A 179 -13.86 1.79 -1.19
C LEU A 179 -13.05 2.77 -0.33
N PRO A 180 -13.45 4.05 -0.26
CA PRO A 180 -12.68 5.06 0.44
C PRO A 180 -12.95 5.03 1.95
N ASN A 181 -11.91 5.30 2.74
CA ASN A 181 -11.97 5.67 4.16
C ASN A 181 -12.85 4.75 5.04
N LEU A 182 -12.65 3.45 4.91
CA LEU A 182 -13.22 2.45 5.80
C LEU A 182 -12.59 2.61 7.19
N ARG A 183 -13.42 2.90 8.20
CA ARG A 183 -13.00 2.96 9.59
C ARG A 183 -13.28 1.64 10.28
N ILE A 184 -12.22 1.02 10.75
CA ILE A 184 -12.22 -0.27 11.43
C ILE A 184 -11.93 0.00 12.91
N SER A 185 -12.85 -0.40 13.79
CA SER A 185 -12.66 -0.28 15.24
C SER A 185 -12.55 -1.65 15.89
N GLY A 186 -11.54 -1.83 16.75
CA GLY A 186 -11.33 -3.04 17.53
C GLY A 186 -10.98 -4.28 16.70
N ALA A 187 -10.24 -4.11 15.60
CA ALA A 187 -9.71 -5.26 14.87
C ALA A 187 -8.56 -5.92 15.63
N SER A 188 -8.32 -7.22 15.40
CA SER A 188 -7.19 -7.94 15.99
C SER A 188 -5.88 -7.45 15.38
N ALA A 189 -5.01 -6.88 16.22
CA ALA A 189 -3.64 -6.49 15.84
C ALA A 189 -2.66 -7.67 15.90
N MET A 190 -3.01 -8.74 16.61
CA MET A 190 -2.27 -10.01 16.59
C MET A 190 -2.58 -10.73 15.28
N ASN A 191 -1.74 -10.51 14.27
CA ASN A 191 -1.91 -11.06 12.93
C ASN A 191 -1.35 -12.49 12.80
N THR A 192 -0.34 -12.83 13.61
CA THR A 192 0.14 -14.21 13.84
C THR A 192 0.37 -14.46 15.32
N SER A 193 0.85 -15.66 15.68
CA SER A 193 1.29 -15.99 17.04
C SER A 193 2.60 -15.34 17.45
N VAL A 194 3.31 -14.68 16.53
CA VAL A 194 4.63 -14.07 16.78
C VAL A 194 4.71 -12.60 16.40
N SER A 195 3.68 -12.02 15.79
CA SER A 195 3.69 -10.62 15.33
C SER A 195 2.42 -9.84 15.70
N ILE A 196 2.62 -8.55 15.99
CA ILE A 196 1.60 -7.57 16.36
C ILE A 196 1.76 -6.33 15.46
N GLY A 197 0.67 -5.91 14.81
CA GLY A 197 0.67 -4.73 13.95
C GLY A 197 -0.65 -4.53 13.23
N ILE A 198 -0.57 -4.40 11.90
CA ILE A 198 -1.73 -4.31 11.02
C ILE A 198 -2.48 -5.67 11.03
N PRO A 199 -3.82 -5.68 10.89
CA PRO A 199 -4.58 -6.90 10.62
C PRO A 199 -3.96 -7.77 9.52
N SER A 200 -4.20 -9.08 9.58
CA SER A 200 -3.64 -10.02 8.60
C SER A 200 -4.02 -9.66 7.17
N MET A 201 -3.09 -9.84 6.21
CA MET A 201 -3.42 -9.67 4.79
C MET A 201 -4.53 -10.65 4.37
N MET A 202 -4.54 -11.84 4.96
CA MET A 202 -5.62 -12.82 4.81
C MET A 202 -6.97 -12.31 5.31
N ALA A 203 -7.02 -11.43 6.33
CA ALA A 203 -8.27 -10.81 6.76
C ALA A 203 -8.78 -9.77 5.76
N PHE A 204 -7.88 -9.00 5.12
CA PHE A 204 -8.26 -8.11 4.01
C PHE A 204 -8.81 -8.89 2.83
N TYR A 205 -8.17 -10.00 2.44
CA TYR A 205 -8.71 -10.89 1.42
C TYR A 205 -10.07 -11.46 1.81
N GLY A 206 -10.24 -11.92 3.05
CA GLY A 206 -11.52 -12.41 3.55
C GLY A 206 -12.63 -11.36 3.48
N PHE A 207 -12.32 -10.10 3.78
CA PHE A 207 -13.24 -8.98 3.63
C PHE A 207 -13.63 -8.74 2.17
N VAL A 208 -12.64 -8.68 1.27
CA VAL A 208 -12.85 -8.48 -0.18
C VAL A 208 -13.65 -9.64 -0.78
N HIS A 209 -13.34 -10.87 -0.41
CA HIS A 209 -14.03 -12.06 -0.88
C HIS A 209 -15.46 -12.14 -0.34
N ALA A 210 -15.71 -11.79 0.93
CA ALA A 210 -17.06 -11.68 1.47
C ALA A 210 -17.89 -10.63 0.72
N PHE A 211 -17.28 -9.48 0.41
CA PHE A 211 -17.91 -8.45 -0.41
C PHE A 211 -18.25 -8.98 -1.81
N GLN A 212 -17.32 -9.69 -2.47
CA GLN A 212 -17.58 -10.33 -3.76
C GLN A 212 -18.78 -11.28 -3.69
N ARG A 213 -18.83 -12.16 -2.68
CA ARG A 213 -19.93 -13.11 -2.48
C ARG A 213 -21.27 -12.41 -2.28
N ASN A 214 -21.29 -11.31 -1.53
CA ASN A 214 -22.50 -10.51 -1.35
C ASN A 214 -22.95 -9.90 -2.68
N VAL A 215 -22.04 -9.29 -3.45
CA VAL A 215 -22.38 -8.72 -4.77
C VAL A 215 -22.85 -9.79 -5.74
N GLN A 216 -22.27 -11.00 -5.68
CA GLN A 216 -22.67 -12.14 -6.50
C GLN A 216 -24.12 -12.61 -6.27
N THR A 217 -24.74 -12.26 -5.14
CA THR A 217 -26.17 -12.50 -4.94
C THR A 217 -27.05 -11.67 -5.88
N ALA A 218 -26.58 -10.48 -6.29
CA ALA A 218 -27.26 -9.59 -7.23
C ALA A 218 -26.71 -9.71 -8.66
N ASN A 219 -25.40 -9.92 -8.82
CA ASN A 219 -24.74 -10.09 -10.12
C ASN A 219 -23.79 -11.31 -10.07
N PRO A 220 -24.24 -12.49 -10.51
CA PRO A 220 -23.47 -13.74 -10.42
C PRO A 220 -22.10 -13.70 -11.13
N ASN A 221 -21.96 -12.89 -12.18
CA ASN A 221 -20.74 -12.81 -12.99
C ASN A 221 -19.68 -11.87 -12.39
N PHE A 222 -19.99 -11.18 -11.30
CA PHE A 222 -19.05 -10.27 -10.66
C PHE A 222 -17.85 -11.03 -10.08
N LYS A 223 -16.65 -10.61 -10.48
CA LYS A 223 -15.39 -11.18 -9.99
C LYS A 223 -14.40 -10.08 -9.65
N ILE A 224 -13.75 -10.21 -8.50
CA ILE A 224 -12.63 -9.36 -8.11
C ILE A 224 -11.35 -10.13 -8.44
N GLU A 225 -10.49 -9.53 -9.28
CA GLU A 225 -9.24 -10.16 -9.70
C GLU A 225 -8.13 -9.90 -8.69
N SER A 226 -8.03 -8.66 -8.23
CA SER A 226 -7.01 -8.23 -7.27
C SER A 226 -7.48 -7.00 -6.49
N PHE A 227 -6.82 -6.73 -5.38
CA PHE A 227 -7.12 -5.58 -4.53
C PHE A 227 -5.86 -4.89 -4.03
N ALA A 228 -5.92 -3.58 -3.87
CA ALA A 228 -4.88 -2.76 -3.29
C ALA A 228 -5.36 -2.18 -1.95
N VAL A 229 -4.45 -2.09 -0.99
CA VAL A 229 -4.73 -1.61 0.37
C VAL A 229 -3.92 -0.35 0.64
N CYS A 230 -4.60 0.75 0.96
CA CYS A 230 -3.98 2.00 1.41
C CYS A 230 -4.36 2.25 2.86
N ILE A 231 -3.37 2.26 3.76
CA ILE A 231 -3.60 2.58 5.17
C ILE A 231 -3.34 4.07 5.38
N HIS A 232 -4.29 4.75 5.99
CA HIS A 232 -4.21 6.18 6.31
C HIS A 232 -3.76 6.40 7.76
N ASN A 233 -4.36 5.65 8.68
CA ASN A 233 -4.06 5.71 10.10
C ASN A 233 -4.12 4.30 10.70
N ILE A 234 -3.24 4.04 11.65
CA ILE A 234 -3.27 2.86 12.50
C ILE A 234 -2.91 3.23 13.93
N HIS A 235 -3.76 2.82 14.87
CA HIS A 235 -3.49 2.86 16.29
C HIS A 235 -3.55 1.44 16.85
N VAL A 236 -2.51 1.00 17.56
CA VAL A 236 -2.41 -0.35 18.14
C VAL A 236 -2.20 -0.27 19.64
N GLU A 237 -3.06 -0.95 20.38
CA GLU A 237 -3.11 -0.91 21.84
C GLU A 237 -3.50 -2.28 22.43
N ASN A 238 -3.02 -2.58 23.63
CA ASN A 238 -3.49 -3.75 24.39
C ASN A 238 -4.74 -3.36 25.17
N ARG A 239 -5.92 -3.64 24.60
CA ARG A 239 -7.22 -3.33 25.24
C ARG A 239 -7.77 -4.49 26.07
N GLY A 240 -7.27 -5.70 25.82
CA GLY A 240 -7.88 -6.92 26.36
C GLY A 240 -9.26 -7.21 25.76
N LEU A 241 -9.79 -8.39 26.07
CA LEU A 241 -11.14 -8.78 25.65
C LEU A 241 -11.85 -9.47 26.80
N THR A 242 -12.88 -8.80 27.33
CA THR A 242 -13.79 -9.40 28.31
C THR A 242 -14.61 -10.47 27.62
N ARG A 243 -14.45 -11.71 28.09
CA ARG A 243 -15.19 -12.86 27.57
C ARG A 243 -16.48 -13.05 28.34
N GLU A 244 -17.51 -13.51 27.65
CA GLU A 244 -18.77 -13.90 28.26
C GLU A 244 -18.59 -15.06 29.24
N TRP A 245 -19.48 -15.14 30.21
CA TRP A 245 -19.43 -16.17 31.24
C TRP A 245 -19.90 -17.49 30.64
N VAL A 246 -19.17 -18.56 30.93
CA VAL A 246 -19.42 -19.90 30.37
C VAL A 246 -19.55 -20.89 31.54
N PRO A 247 -20.42 -21.91 31.43
CA PRO A 247 -20.46 -22.98 32.41
C PRO A 247 -19.12 -23.75 32.42
N ASN A 248 -18.51 -23.85 33.60
CA ASN A 248 -17.36 -24.71 33.83
C ASN A 248 -17.76 -26.19 33.86
N THR A 249 -16.77 -27.07 33.85
CA THR A 249 -16.94 -28.53 34.02
C THR A 249 -17.65 -28.91 35.32
N LYS A 250 -17.65 -28.02 36.34
CA LYS A 250 -18.38 -28.18 37.61
C LYS A 250 -19.82 -27.63 37.58
N GLY A 251 -20.32 -27.20 36.42
CA GLY A 251 -21.66 -26.61 36.26
C GLY A 251 -21.79 -25.15 36.74
N GLN A 252 -20.73 -24.55 37.28
CA GLN A 252 -20.72 -23.15 37.72
C GLN A 252 -20.44 -22.20 36.56
N ILE A 253 -21.21 -21.12 36.46
CA ILE A 253 -21.02 -20.09 35.43
C ILE A 253 -19.91 -19.15 35.88
N THR A 254 -18.79 -19.12 35.16
CA THR A 254 -17.66 -18.23 35.47
C THR A 254 -17.03 -17.65 34.21
N ALA A 255 -16.30 -16.55 34.34
CA ALA A 255 -15.50 -16.03 33.24
C ALA A 255 -14.35 -17.01 32.89
N PRO A 256 -14.09 -17.26 31.60
CA PRO A 256 -12.99 -18.09 31.16
C PRO A 256 -11.63 -17.41 31.44
N ALA A 257 -10.54 -18.16 31.27
CA ALA A 257 -9.19 -17.66 31.50
C ALA A 257 -8.91 -16.35 30.73
N THR A 258 -8.35 -15.37 31.44
CA THR A 258 -7.98 -14.06 30.91
C THR A 258 -6.68 -14.13 30.11
N ARG A 259 -6.61 -13.35 29.04
CA ARG A 259 -5.42 -13.18 28.20
C ARG A 259 -5.37 -11.76 27.67
N ASP A 260 -4.16 -11.28 27.41
CA ASP A 260 -3.97 -10.02 26.69
C ASP A 260 -4.50 -10.18 25.25
N ASP A 261 -5.07 -9.09 24.72
CA ASP A 261 -5.61 -9.05 23.36
C ASP A 261 -5.24 -7.69 22.75
N TRP A 262 -4.29 -7.70 21.82
CA TRP A 262 -3.90 -6.49 21.10
C TRP A 262 -4.93 -6.20 20.01
N GLN A 263 -5.47 -4.99 20.08
CA GLN A 263 -6.47 -4.50 19.15
C GLN A 263 -5.93 -3.28 18.40
N CYS A 264 -6.52 -3.02 17.24
CA CYS A 264 -6.19 -1.87 16.42
C CYS A 264 -7.43 -1.18 15.88
N ASP A 265 -7.30 0.14 15.78
CA ASP A 265 -8.20 0.98 15.02
C ASP A 265 -7.47 1.45 13.77
N VAL A 266 -8.09 1.24 12.61
CA VAL A 266 -7.45 1.47 11.31
C VAL A 266 -8.39 2.24 10.41
N ALA A 267 -7.86 3.27 9.76
CA ALA A 267 -8.52 3.93 8.63
C ALA A 267 -7.85 3.44 7.34
N VAL A 268 -8.62 2.80 6.46
CA VAL A 268 -8.09 2.15 5.24
C VAL A 268 -8.96 2.48 4.03
N SER A 269 -8.34 2.68 2.88
CA SER A 269 -9.03 2.69 1.59
C SER A 269 -8.62 1.47 0.78
N LEU A 270 -9.58 0.86 0.07
CA LEU A 270 -9.33 -0.28 -0.80
C LEU A 270 -9.65 0.10 -2.25
N ILE A 271 -8.79 -0.32 -3.18
CA ILE A 271 -9.08 -0.28 -4.62
C ILE A 271 -9.20 -1.72 -5.10
N LEU A 272 -10.32 -2.05 -5.73
CA LEU A 272 -10.63 -3.38 -6.22
C LEU A 272 -10.58 -3.36 -7.74
N ARG A 273 -9.78 -4.25 -8.33
CA ARG A 273 -9.81 -4.49 -9.78
C ARG A 273 -10.90 -5.52 -10.05
N CYS A 274 -11.92 -5.11 -10.78
CA CYS A 274 -13.13 -5.91 -10.99
C CYS A 274 -13.37 -6.19 -12.46
N SER A 275 -13.83 -7.41 -12.74
CA SER A 275 -14.29 -7.82 -14.07
C SER A 275 -15.81 -7.92 -14.05
N HIS A 276 -16.45 -7.51 -15.15
CA HIS A 276 -17.91 -7.55 -15.31
C HIS A 276 -18.71 -6.78 -14.24
N TYR A 277 -18.18 -5.63 -13.79
CA TYR A 277 -18.91 -4.75 -12.88
C TYR A 277 -19.88 -3.82 -13.62
N SER A 278 -21.13 -3.83 -13.20
CA SER A 278 -22.15 -2.82 -13.48
C SER A 278 -22.28 -1.90 -12.26
N GLN A 279 -22.31 -0.59 -12.50
CA GLN A 279 -22.40 0.39 -11.42
C GLN A 279 -23.67 0.18 -10.61
N LEU A 280 -23.52 -0.11 -9.32
CA LEU A 280 -24.63 -0.30 -8.39
C LEU A 280 -25.05 1.03 -7.77
N ILE A 281 -26.33 1.12 -7.39
CA ILE A 281 -26.85 2.26 -6.63
C ILE A 281 -26.17 2.28 -5.25
N PRO A 282 -25.69 3.44 -4.75
CA PRO A 282 -24.96 3.52 -3.48
C PRO A 282 -25.70 2.91 -2.27
N ARG A 283 -27.04 2.96 -2.26
CA ARG A 283 -27.86 2.37 -1.19
C ARG A 283 -27.74 0.86 -1.12
N ASP A 284 -27.78 0.19 -2.28
CA ASP A 284 -27.64 -1.25 -2.37
C ASP A 284 -26.20 -1.66 -2.08
N PHE A 285 -25.23 -0.83 -2.51
CA PHE A 285 -23.82 -1.05 -2.25
C PHE A 285 -23.48 -1.16 -0.75
N ILE A 286 -24.05 -0.29 0.09
CA ILE A 286 -23.81 -0.33 1.54
C ILE A 286 -24.33 -1.63 2.17
N ARG A 287 -25.50 -2.12 1.70
CA ARG A 287 -26.08 -3.37 2.20
C ARG A 287 -25.21 -4.58 1.87
N LEU A 288 -24.45 -4.51 0.79
CA LEU A 288 -23.55 -5.56 0.34
C LEU A 288 -22.17 -5.50 1.02
N LEU A 289 -21.83 -4.38 1.68
CA LEU A 289 -20.55 -4.22 2.35
C LEU A 289 -20.47 -5.10 3.61
N PRO A 290 -19.42 -5.93 3.79
CA PRO A 290 -19.25 -6.72 5.00
C PRO A 290 -19.08 -5.82 6.23
N GLY A 291 -19.77 -6.13 7.32
CA GLY A 291 -19.71 -5.33 8.55
C GLY A 291 -18.48 -5.58 9.44
N ARG A 292 -17.60 -6.53 9.09
CA ARG A 292 -16.49 -6.95 9.96
C ARG A 292 -15.22 -7.28 9.18
N ILE A 293 -14.07 -6.98 9.79
CA ILE A 293 -12.73 -7.40 9.34
C ILE A 293 -11.86 -7.71 10.55
N ALA A 294 -11.20 -8.87 10.57
CA ALA A 294 -10.34 -9.31 11.68
C ALA A 294 -11.00 -9.12 13.08
N ARG A 295 -12.30 -9.45 13.20
CA ARG A 295 -13.19 -9.21 14.37
C ARG A 295 -13.65 -7.77 14.59
N GLY A 296 -12.95 -6.78 14.06
CA GLY A 296 -13.31 -5.38 14.17
C GLY A 296 -14.56 -5.02 13.37
N LYS A 297 -15.25 -3.95 13.79
CA LYS A 297 -16.43 -3.41 13.10
C LYS A 297 -16.00 -2.46 12.00
N VAL A 298 -16.54 -2.64 10.80
CA VAL A 298 -16.32 -1.74 9.66
C VAL A 298 -17.42 -0.71 9.61
N THR A 299 -17.04 0.56 9.51
CA THR A 299 -17.95 1.69 9.38
C THR A 299 -17.48 2.61 8.26
N VAL A 300 -18.44 3.27 7.61
CA VAL A 300 -18.18 4.27 6.57
C VAL A 300 -18.89 5.55 6.97
N SER A 301 -18.23 6.69 6.78
CA SER A 301 -18.85 7.99 7.04
C SER A 301 -20.02 8.23 6.08
N ILE A 302 -21.08 8.88 6.57
CA ILE A 302 -22.26 9.21 5.75
C ILE A 302 -21.88 10.13 4.58
N SER A 303 -20.88 11.00 4.77
CA SER A 303 -20.31 11.86 3.73
C SER A 303 -19.74 11.06 2.55
N ASP A 304 -19.09 9.94 2.86
CA ASP A 304 -18.24 9.20 1.92
C ASP A 304 -19.07 8.21 1.08
N ILE A 305 -20.34 7.99 1.45
CA ILE A 305 -21.29 7.14 0.73
C ILE A 305 -21.42 7.55 -0.75
N LYS A 306 -21.33 8.85 -1.05
CA LYS A 306 -21.44 9.37 -2.44
C LYS A 306 -20.33 8.86 -3.36
N HIS A 307 -19.21 8.43 -2.80
CA HIS A 307 -18.03 7.96 -3.51
C HIS A 307 -17.99 6.44 -3.64
N LEU A 308 -18.81 5.71 -2.86
CA LEU A 308 -18.92 4.25 -2.94
C LEU A 308 -19.54 3.82 -4.28
N GLY A 309 -19.09 2.67 -4.79
CA GLY A 309 -19.68 2.06 -6.00
C GLY A 309 -19.22 2.70 -7.32
N ARG A 310 -18.36 3.72 -7.28
CA ARG A 310 -17.84 4.36 -8.51
C ARG A 310 -16.77 3.50 -9.15
N CYS A 311 -16.96 3.23 -10.44
CA CYS A 311 -15.93 2.66 -11.29
C CYS A 311 -15.11 3.80 -11.90
N LEU A 312 -13.80 3.77 -11.72
CA LEU A 312 -12.88 4.81 -12.15
C LEU A 312 -11.69 4.18 -12.88
N SER A 313 -10.91 5.00 -13.59
CA SER A 313 -9.56 4.61 -13.98
C SER A 313 -8.68 4.49 -12.73
N LEU A 314 -7.56 3.76 -12.81
CA LEU A 314 -6.68 3.59 -11.64
C LEU A 314 -6.17 4.91 -11.08
N ALA A 315 -5.71 5.81 -11.94
CA ALA A 315 -5.20 7.11 -11.53
C ALA A 315 -6.30 7.96 -10.87
N ASP A 316 -7.51 7.95 -11.45
CA ASP A 316 -8.64 8.69 -10.90
C ASP A 316 -9.13 8.07 -9.57
N ALA A 317 -9.08 6.75 -9.43
CA ALA A 317 -9.43 6.05 -8.20
C ALA A 317 -8.48 6.42 -7.05
N ILE A 318 -7.19 6.56 -7.33
CA ILE A 318 -6.19 6.99 -6.33
C ILE A 318 -6.44 8.45 -5.94
N LYS A 319 -6.69 9.33 -6.91
CA LYS A 319 -6.97 10.77 -6.65
C LYS A 319 -8.29 11.00 -5.94
N ALA A 320 -9.28 10.12 -6.16
CA ALA A 320 -10.61 10.23 -5.54
C ALA A 320 -10.62 9.86 -4.05
N ILE A 321 -9.51 9.37 -3.48
CA ILE A 321 -9.40 9.11 -2.04
C ILE A 321 -9.40 10.45 -1.29
N PRO A 322 -10.34 10.69 -0.36
CA PRO A 322 -10.47 11.99 0.30
C PRO A 322 -9.34 12.30 1.30
N VAL A 323 -8.57 11.29 1.71
CA VAL A 323 -7.50 11.43 2.69
C VAL A 323 -6.16 11.54 1.98
N GLU A 324 -5.48 12.69 2.11
CA GLU A 324 -4.19 12.94 1.45
C GLU A 324 -3.03 12.10 2.01
N THR A 325 -3.09 11.72 3.28
CA THR A 325 -2.05 10.94 3.95
C THR A 325 -2.31 9.46 3.87
N GLY A 326 -1.29 8.65 3.64
CA GLY A 326 -1.40 7.20 3.68
C GLY A 326 -0.27 6.49 2.99
N ARG A 327 -0.29 5.16 3.05
CA ARG A 327 0.72 4.29 2.44
C ARG A 327 0.09 3.03 1.88
N TRP A 328 0.59 2.61 0.73
CA TRP A 328 0.17 1.41 0.04
C TRP A 328 0.98 0.21 0.49
N LEU A 329 0.33 -0.94 0.62
CA LEU A 329 0.97 -2.17 1.05
C LEU A 329 1.51 -2.95 -0.15
N SER A 330 2.77 -3.34 -0.09
CA SER A 330 3.44 -4.21 -1.05
C SER A 330 4.29 -5.26 -0.32
N LEU A 331 4.65 -6.35 -0.98
CA LEU A 331 5.51 -7.38 -0.41
C LEU A 331 6.99 -7.05 -0.63
N ASN A 332 7.84 -7.27 0.37
CA ASN A 332 9.28 -7.26 0.17
C ASN A 332 9.75 -8.62 -0.38
N ASN A 333 10.09 -8.64 -1.66
CA ASN A 333 10.59 -9.84 -2.34
C ASN A 333 12.12 -9.89 -2.49
N GLU A 334 12.82 -8.81 -2.16
CA GLU A 334 14.26 -8.70 -2.41
C GLU A 334 15.09 -9.46 -1.37
N VAL A 335 14.48 -9.87 -0.26
CA VAL A 335 15.17 -10.43 0.90
C VAL A 335 14.70 -11.86 1.16
N THR A 336 15.65 -12.78 1.23
CA THR A 336 15.42 -14.16 1.69
C THR A 336 15.40 -14.20 3.21
N LEU A 337 14.31 -14.69 3.79
CA LEU A 337 14.13 -14.76 5.24
C LEU A 337 14.22 -16.23 5.67
N ASN A 338 15.32 -16.60 6.34
CA ASN A 338 15.53 -17.96 6.84
C ASN A 338 15.31 -18.05 8.36
N SER A 339 15.52 -16.94 9.08
CA SER A 339 15.40 -16.86 10.52
C SER A 339 14.62 -15.63 11.00
N ILE A 340 14.18 -15.64 12.26
CA ILE A 340 13.59 -14.45 12.89
C ILE A 340 14.62 -13.33 13.05
N GLN A 341 15.91 -13.66 13.17
CA GLN A 341 16.98 -12.66 13.23
C GLN A 341 17.03 -11.83 11.93
N ASP A 342 16.95 -12.50 10.77
CA ASP A 342 16.92 -11.84 9.45
C ASP A 342 15.74 -10.85 9.36
N VAL A 343 14.58 -11.24 9.89
CA VAL A 343 13.40 -10.38 9.94
C VAL A 343 13.67 -9.13 10.77
N ILE A 344 14.28 -9.27 11.94
CA ILE A 344 14.58 -8.12 12.80
C ILE A 344 15.65 -7.22 12.17
N ASP A 345 16.67 -7.79 11.53
CA ASP A 345 17.73 -7.02 10.87
C ASP A 345 17.19 -6.24 9.66
N GLU A 346 16.27 -6.82 8.90
CA GLU A 346 15.59 -6.10 7.82
C GLU A 346 14.69 -4.96 8.35
N LEU A 347 13.98 -5.19 9.47
CA LEU A 347 13.21 -4.12 10.14
C LEU A 347 14.09 -3.00 10.71
N LYS A 348 15.35 -3.29 11.09
CA LYS A 348 16.33 -2.26 11.48
C LYS A 348 16.78 -1.45 10.27
N ASN A 349 17.03 -2.11 9.15
CA ASN A 349 17.48 -1.46 7.91
C ASN A 349 16.41 -0.50 7.36
N ASN A 350 15.15 -0.93 7.34
CA ASN A 350 14.06 -0.14 6.79
C ASN A 350 12.89 0.03 7.77
N LYS A 351 12.77 1.25 8.30
CA LYS A 351 11.70 1.63 9.24
C LYS A 351 10.30 1.66 8.61
N LEU A 352 10.18 1.64 7.28
CA LEU A 352 8.92 1.64 6.53
C LEU A 352 8.47 0.21 6.15
N GLN A 353 8.69 -0.73 7.07
CA GLN A 353 8.31 -2.12 6.90
C GLN A 353 7.67 -2.69 8.16
N THR A 354 6.83 -3.71 7.98
CA THR A 354 6.20 -4.45 9.08
C THR A 354 6.06 -5.91 8.75
N VAL A 355 5.92 -6.75 9.77
CA VAL A 355 5.68 -8.18 9.61
C VAL A 355 4.19 -8.45 9.64
N ASN A 356 3.71 -9.22 8.67
CA ASN A 356 2.30 -9.59 8.58
C ASN A 356 2.10 -11.05 8.14
N CYS A 357 0.92 -11.59 8.41
CA CYS A 357 0.47 -12.87 7.90
C CYS A 357 0.02 -12.73 6.45
N ILE A 358 0.76 -13.34 5.52
CA ILE A 358 0.47 -13.31 4.08
C ILE A 358 -0.27 -14.56 3.60
N GLY A 359 -0.27 -15.64 4.38
CA GLY A 359 -0.85 -16.90 3.95
C GLY A 359 -0.78 -17.98 5.01
N TYR A 360 -1.12 -19.20 4.60
CA TYR A 360 -1.10 -20.37 5.46
C TYR A 360 -0.38 -21.54 4.78
N HIS A 361 0.50 -22.20 5.52
CA HIS A 361 1.23 -23.39 5.10
C HIS A 361 0.52 -24.64 5.62
N ARG A 362 0.21 -25.59 4.75
CA ARG A 362 -0.51 -26.83 5.09
C ARG A 362 0.42 -27.84 5.74
N LEU A 363 -0.02 -28.40 6.86
CA LEU A 363 0.64 -29.52 7.54
C LEU A 363 0.10 -30.88 7.08
N GLU A 364 -1.12 -30.89 6.55
CA GLU A 364 -1.81 -32.10 6.10
C GLU A 364 -2.54 -31.85 4.78
N THR A 365 -2.85 -32.93 4.06
CA THR A 365 -3.73 -32.86 2.89
C THR A 365 -5.17 -32.59 3.33
N PRO A 366 -5.92 -31.71 2.64
CA PRO A 366 -7.32 -31.45 3.00
C PRO A 366 -8.18 -32.70 2.90
N CYS A 367 -8.77 -33.11 4.02
CA CYS A 367 -9.63 -34.28 4.12
C CYS A 367 -10.98 -33.95 4.78
N GLU A 368 -11.96 -34.83 4.63
CA GLU A 368 -13.24 -34.67 5.30
C GLU A 368 -13.09 -35.01 6.77
N LYS A 369 -13.38 -34.05 7.63
CA LYS A 369 -13.33 -34.22 9.09
C LYS A 369 -14.69 -33.93 9.69
N ARG A 370 -15.08 -34.72 10.68
CA ARG A 370 -16.34 -34.51 11.41
C ARG A 370 -16.32 -33.14 12.08
N GLY A 371 -17.40 -32.38 11.89
CA GLY A 371 -17.52 -31.03 12.44
C GLY A 371 -16.76 -29.95 11.67
N SER A 372 -16.35 -30.22 10.42
CA SER A 372 -15.79 -29.17 9.57
C SER A 372 -16.82 -28.06 9.30
N LEU A 373 -16.33 -26.82 9.32
CA LEU A 373 -17.18 -25.65 9.11
C LEU A 373 -17.73 -25.63 7.67
N HIS A 374 -19.04 -25.47 7.51
CA HIS A 374 -19.76 -25.50 6.22
C HIS A 374 -19.61 -26.79 5.40
N GLY A 375 -19.15 -27.89 6.01
CA GLY A 375 -19.03 -29.18 5.32
C GLY A 375 -17.89 -29.25 4.28
N TYR A 376 -16.97 -28.28 4.27
CA TYR A 376 -15.80 -28.33 3.40
C TYR A 376 -14.68 -29.23 3.95
N LYS A 377 -13.71 -29.56 3.09
CA LYS A 377 -12.49 -30.26 3.49
C LYS A 377 -11.68 -29.42 4.48
N HIS A 378 -11.14 -30.07 5.51
CA HIS A 378 -10.36 -29.45 6.56
C HIS A 378 -8.88 -29.82 6.44
N ALA A 379 -7.99 -28.86 6.70
CA ALA A 379 -6.57 -29.08 6.91
C ALA A 379 -6.05 -28.20 8.05
N PHE A 380 -5.16 -28.74 8.88
CA PHE A 380 -4.34 -27.95 9.79
C PHE A 380 -3.25 -27.20 9.03
N VAL A 381 -3.09 -25.93 9.40
CA VAL A 381 -2.17 -25.01 8.75
C VAL A 381 -1.41 -24.16 9.75
N GLU A 382 -0.22 -23.71 9.38
CA GLU A 382 0.58 -22.71 10.09
C GLU A 382 0.60 -21.39 9.33
N THR A 383 0.98 -20.30 10.01
CA THR A 383 0.98 -18.96 9.40
C THR A 383 2.27 -18.69 8.63
N ILE A 384 2.15 -18.15 7.42
CA ILE A 384 3.30 -17.65 6.65
C ILE A 384 3.51 -16.18 6.99
N LEU A 385 4.71 -15.86 7.47
CA LEU A 385 5.15 -14.48 7.72
C LEU A 385 5.66 -13.86 6.43
N GLY A 386 5.29 -12.60 6.19
CA GLY A 386 5.85 -11.79 5.11
C GLY A 386 6.18 -10.39 5.62
N ILE A 387 7.21 -9.79 5.03
CA ILE A 387 7.57 -8.40 5.28
C ILE A 387 6.82 -7.51 4.29
N ILE A 388 5.99 -6.63 4.82
CA ILE A 388 5.20 -5.68 4.04
C ILE A 388 5.94 -4.34 3.98
N LYS A 389 6.24 -3.88 2.76
CA LYS A 389 6.76 -2.55 2.44
C LYS A 389 5.62 -1.55 2.31
N PHE A 390 5.82 -0.36 2.86
CA PHE A 390 4.90 0.76 2.72
C PHE A 390 5.37 1.72 1.62
N LEU A 391 4.60 1.80 0.54
CA LEU A 391 4.92 2.57 -0.67
C LEU A 391 4.07 3.83 -0.77
N THR A 392 4.58 4.82 -1.50
CA THR A 392 3.79 5.94 -2.04
C THR A 392 3.74 5.79 -3.54
N ILE A 393 2.57 5.95 -4.14
CA ILE A 393 2.40 5.80 -5.59
C ILE A 393 2.89 7.05 -6.29
N SER A 394 3.77 6.87 -7.26
CA SER A 394 4.20 7.87 -8.25
C SER A 394 3.88 7.39 -9.66
N GLU A 395 4.01 8.26 -10.67
CA GLU A 395 3.73 7.91 -12.09
C GLU A 395 4.52 6.67 -12.57
N ASN A 396 5.72 6.44 -12.04
CA ASN A 396 6.59 5.32 -12.43
C ASN A 396 6.33 4.03 -11.62
N THR A 397 5.40 4.05 -10.67
CA THR A 397 5.16 2.90 -9.79
C THR A 397 4.29 1.88 -10.51
N ASN A 398 4.81 0.68 -10.74
CA ASN A 398 4.05 -0.39 -11.40
C ASN A 398 2.86 -0.83 -10.53
N PRO A 399 1.60 -0.77 -11.03
CA PRO A 399 0.43 -1.25 -10.32
C PRO A 399 0.55 -2.69 -9.79
N SER A 400 1.20 -3.57 -10.55
CA SER A 400 1.33 -4.98 -10.17
C SER A 400 2.07 -5.20 -8.84
N GLN A 401 2.85 -4.22 -8.37
CA GLN A 401 3.59 -4.32 -7.10
C GLN A 401 2.71 -4.19 -5.85
N TYR A 402 1.55 -3.54 -5.93
CA TYR A 402 0.70 -3.27 -4.77
C TYR A 402 -0.73 -3.81 -4.90
N PHE A 403 -1.08 -4.38 -6.07
CA PHE A 403 -2.29 -5.19 -6.23
C PHE A 403 -2.03 -6.62 -5.78
N TRP A 404 -2.72 -7.02 -4.70
CA TRP A 404 -2.66 -8.33 -4.09
C TRP A 404 -3.65 -9.29 -4.76
N GLN A 405 -3.19 -10.51 -4.98
CA GLN A 405 -3.97 -11.60 -5.53
C GLN A 405 -3.82 -12.84 -4.65
N TYR A 406 -4.91 -13.60 -4.56
CA TYR A 406 -4.94 -14.87 -3.86
C TYR A 406 -4.45 -15.99 -4.78
N HIS A 407 -3.44 -16.72 -4.30
CA HIS A 407 -2.89 -17.90 -4.94
C HIS A 407 -3.09 -19.12 -4.06
N TYR A 408 -3.38 -20.24 -4.70
CA TYR A 408 -3.52 -21.52 -4.01
C TYR A 408 -2.53 -22.51 -4.59
N SER A 409 -1.49 -22.83 -3.83
CA SER A 409 -0.44 -23.76 -4.23
C SER A 409 -0.62 -25.13 -3.57
N LYS A 410 0.24 -26.09 -3.93
CA LYS A 410 0.35 -27.37 -3.22
C LYS A 410 0.79 -27.20 -1.76
N GLN A 411 1.37 -26.07 -1.37
CA GLN A 411 1.76 -25.83 0.02
C GLN A 411 0.66 -25.13 0.81
N GLY A 412 -0.27 -24.44 0.15
CA GLY A 412 -1.40 -23.79 0.79
C GLY A 412 -1.79 -22.47 0.14
N PRO A 413 -2.75 -21.75 0.75
CA PRO A 413 -3.14 -20.42 0.30
C PRO A 413 -2.11 -19.36 0.66
N ILE A 414 -1.77 -18.49 -0.29
CA ILE A 414 -0.87 -17.37 -0.09
C ILE A 414 -1.37 -16.14 -0.86
N LEU A 415 -1.24 -14.96 -0.27
CA LEU A 415 -1.45 -13.69 -0.93
C LEU A 415 -0.12 -13.13 -1.41
N LEU A 416 -0.03 -12.86 -2.71
CA LEU A 416 1.14 -12.26 -3.33
C LEU A 416 0.71 -11.06 -4.17
N PRO A 417 1.56 -10.04 -4.31
CA PRO A 417 1.36 -9.02 -5.33
C PRO A 417 1.48 -9.62 -6.73
N ARG A 418 0.79 -9.04 -7.70
CA ARG A 418 0.80 -9.51 -9.09
C ARG A 418 2.18 -9.52 -9.75
N SER A 419 3.06 -8.60 -9.36
CA SER A 419 4.43 -8.58 -9.88
C SER A 419 5.20 -9.87 -9.57
N VAL A 420 4.83 -10.56 -8.50
CA VAL A 420 5.46 -11.80 -8.05
C VAL A 420 4.76 -13.01 -8.65
N SER A 421 3.44 -12.94 -8.82
CA SER A 421 2.68 -14.05 -9.38
C SER A 421 3.10 -14.40 -10.79
N ASP A 422 3.37 -13.39 -11.62
CA ASP A 422 3.71 -13.56 -13.02
C ASP A 422 5.07 -14.28 -13.20
N GLU A 423 5.98 -14.18 -12.23
CA GLU A 423 7.26 -14.92 -12.23
C GLU A 423 7.12 -16.38 -11.77
N THR A 424 6.03 -16.71 -11.08
CA THR A 424 5.77 -18.06 -10.52
C THR A 424 4.73 -18.87 -11.31
N SER A 425 4.21 -18.29 -12.41
CA SER A 425 3.14 -18.87 -13.24
C SER A 425 3.67 -19.78 -14.35
#